data_AF-A0A1C3YSA4-F1
#
_entry.id   AF-A0A1C3YSA4-F1
#
_cell.length_a   1.000
_cell.length_b   1.000
_cell.length_c   1.000
_cell.angle_alpha   90.00
_cell.angle_beta   90.00
_cell.angle_gamma   90.00
#
_symmetry.space_group_name_H-M   'P 1'
#
loop_
_entity.id
_entity.type
_entity.pdbx_description
1 polymer ?
#
loop_
_entity_poly.entity_id
_entity_poly.type
_entity_poly.pdbx_seq_one_letter_code
_entity_poly.pdbx_strand_id
1 'polypeptide(L)'
;MLVLLKGKCKHYLTKYADPFQISDELINYYGVVLQNYLNTKNYQAAYDLRNKFNSDGLFLNWNGQISKQLWLAVWKLYFGNYENGKATLIQIIDFKSMFPTSFSLNIDAIFKIRVADSKDYRLLQKKQ
;
A
#
# COMPACT_ATOMS: atom_id res chain seq x y z
N MET A 1 -10.05 6.73 -18.97
CA MET A 1 -9.36 7.32 -17.80
C MET A 1 -7.96 6.73 -17.57
N LEU A 2 -7.75 5.41 -17.73
CA LEU A 2 -6.49 4.69 -17.41
C LEU A 2 -5.28 4.92 -18.34
N VAL A 3 -5.45 5.43 -19.57
CA VAL A 3 -4.33 5.72 -20.49
C VAL A 3 -3.71 7.11 -20.23
N LEU A 4 -4.41 7.99 -19.49
CA LEU A 4 -3.95 9.36 -19.26
C LEU A 4 -2.91 9.48 -18.14
N LEU A 5 -2.95 8.61 -17.12
CA LEU A 5 -2.09 8.74 -15.93
C LEU A 5 -0.61 8.43 -16.22
N LYS A 6 -0.28 7.29 -16.83
CA LYS A 6 1.16 6.97 -17.06
C LYS A 6 1.84 7.83 -18.11
N GLY A 7 1.11 8.31 -19.11
CA GLY A 7 1.66 9.11 -20.21
C GLY A 7 1.70 10.61 -19.94
N LYS A 8 0.75 11.16 -19.16
CA LYS A 8 0.62 12.61 -18.94
C LYS A 8 1.04 13.10 -17.55
N CYS A 9 1.28 12.23 -16.56
CA CYS A 9 1.70 12.68 -15.23
C CYS A 9 3.04 13.42 -15.23
N LYS A 10 3.96 13.14 -16.18
CA LYS A 10 5.23 13.89 -16.31
C LYS A 10 5.05 15.40 -16.52
N HIS A 11 3.89 15.83 -17.03
CA HIS A 11 3.61 17.25 -17.28
C HIS A 11 3.23 18.01 -15.99
N TYR A 12 2.76 17.28 -14.97
CA TYR A 12 2.35 17.83 -13.67
C TYR A 12 3.44 17.69 -12.60
N LEU A 13 4.44 16.86 -12.86
CA LEU A 13 5.65 16.75 -12.06
C LEU A 13 6.64 17.82 -12.52
N THR A 14 7.06 18.69 -11.60
CA THR A 14 8.23 19.51 -11.87
C THR A 14 9.49 18.64 -11.73
N LYS A 15 10.62 19.12 -12.26
CA LYS A 15 11.90 18.41 -12.17
C LYS A 15 12.31 18.04 -10.72
N TYR A 16 11.79 18.76 -9.72
CA TYR A 16 12.22 18.65 -8.32
C TYR A 16 11.09 18.39 -7.33
N ALA A 17 9.83 18.42 -7.76
CA ALA A 17 8.69 18.34 -6.87
C ALA A 17 7.41 17.89 -7.58
N ASP A 18 6.48 17.37 -6.79
CA ASP A 18 5.12 17.02 -7.19
C ASP A 18 4.10 17.94 -6.50
N PRO A 19 3.88 19.15 -7.05
CA PRO A 19 3.01 20.15 -6.42
C PRO A 19 1.54 19.71 -6.35
N PHE A 20 1.14 18.71 -7.14
CA PHE A 20 -0.22 18.20 -7.20
C PHE A 20 -0.40 16.85 -6.51
N GLN A 21 0.63 16.36 -5.79
CA GLN A 21 0.60 15.12 -5.02
C GLN A 21 0.19 13.87 -5.83
N ILE A 22 0.50 13.87 -7.13
CA ILE A 22 0.18 12.77 -8.05
C ILE A 22 0.83 11.45 -7.61
N SER A 23 2.02 11.52 -7.03
CA SER A 23 2.80 10.41 -6.51
C SER A 23 2.07 9.74 -5.34
N ASP A 24 1.50 10.54 -4.44
CA ASP A 24 0.74 10.03 -3.30
C ASP A 24 -0.54 9.34 -3.76
N GLU A 25 -1.27 9.98 -4.70
CA GLU A 25 -2.47 9.40 -5.29
C GLU A 25 -2.18 8.10 -6.06
N LEU A 26 -1.01 8.02 -6.71
CA LEU A 26 -0.59 6.81 -7.39
C LEU A 26 -0.35 5.66 -6.39
N ILE A 27 0.25 5.95 -5.24
CA ILE A 27 0.41 4.97 -4.15
C ILE A 27 -0.95 4.52 -3.61
N ASN A 28 -1.88 5.46 -3.38
CA ASN A 28 -3.24 5.14 -2.92
C ASN A 28 -3.98 4.25 -3.93
N TYR A 29 -3.89 4.59 -5.21
CA TYR A 29 -4.47 3.79 -6.29
C TYR A 29 -3.93 2.36 -6.29
N TYR A 30 -2.60 2.18 -6.24
CA TYR A 30 -2.01 0.83 -6.16
C TYR A 30 -2.43 0.09 -4.89
N GLY A 31 -2.61 0.80 -3.77
CA GLY A 31 -3.20 0.24 -2.56
C GLY A 31 -4.61 -0.33 -2.76
N VAL A 32 -5.50 0.40 -3.44
CA VAL A 32 -6.85 -0.07 -3.77
C VAL A 32 -6.79 -1.30 -4.69
N VAL A 33 -5.91 -1.29 -5.69
CA VAL A 33 -5.70 -2.44 -6.60
C VAL A 33 -5.22 -3.67 -5.82
N LEU A 34 -4.26 -3.49 -4.90
CA LEU A 34 -3.78 -4.57 -4.03
C LEU A 34 -4.94 -5.18 -3.24
N GLN A 35 -5.74 -4.33 -2.60
CA GLN A 35 -6.88 -4.76 -1.81
C GLN A 35 -7.90 -5.54 -2.64
N ASN A 36 -8.18 -5.09 -3.87
CA ASN A 36 -9.09 -5.79 -4.77
C ASN A 36 -8.57 -7.19 -5.12
N TYR A 37 -7.30 -7.33 -5.48
CA TYR A 37 -6.70 -8.63 -5.77
C TYR A 37 -6.69 -9.57 -4.56
N LEU A 38 -6.39 -9.04 -3.37
CA LEU A 38 -6.47 -9.83 -2.14
C LEU A 38 -7.92 -10.29 -1.84
N ASN A 39 -8.90 -9.39 -1.99
CA ASN A 39 -10.32 -9.72 -1.75
C ASN A 39 -10.86 -10.76 -2.75
N THR A 40 -10.40 -10.70 -4.00
CA THR A 40 -10.77 -11.66 -5.06
C THR A 40 -9.89 -12.91 -5.07
N LYS A 41 -8.95 -13.02 -4.11
CA LYS A 41 -7.99 -14.14 -3.99
C LYS A 41 -7.10 -14.32 -5.23
N ASN A 42 -6.94 -13.29 -6.04
CA ASN A 42 -5.97 -13.28 -7.13
C ASN A 42 -4.56 -13.01 -6.58
N TYR A 43 -4.04 -14.00 -5.86
CA TYR A 43 -2.81 -13.86 -5.08
C TYR A 43 -1.57 -13.67 -5.95
N GLN A 44 -1.54 -14.21 -7.18
CA GLN A 44 -0.45 -13.97 -8.11
C GLN A 44 -0.40 -12.49 -8.55
N ALA A 45 -1.53 -11.91 -8.96
CA ALA A 45 -1.58 -10.50 -9.32
C ALA A 45 -1.26 -9.58 -8.12
N ALA A 46 -1.70 -9.96 -6.92
CA ALA A 46 -1.35 -9.25 -5.68
C ALA A 46 0.15 -9.33 -5.37
N TYR A 47 0.78 -10.49 -5.59
CA TYR A 47 2.21 -10.70 -5.41
C TYR A 47 3.02 -9.77 -6.33
N ASP A 48 2.69 -9.75 -7.63
CA ASP A 48 3.41 -8.99 -8.66
C ASP A 48 3.32 -7.47 -8.47
N LEU A 49 2.28 -7.01 -7.76
CA LEU A 49 2.05 -5.58 -7.51
C LEU A 49 3.11 -4.94 -6.60
N ARG A 50 3.91 -5.72 -5.86
CA ARG A 50 4.98 -5.20 -4.98
C ARG A 50 5.85 -4.14 -5.64
N ASN A 51 6.24 -4.39 -6.89
CA ASN A 51 7.18 -3.54 -7.62
C ASN A 51 6.57 -2.17 -7.97
N LYS A 52 5.24 -2.02 -7.93
CA LYS A 52 4.56 -0.73 -8.13
C LYS A 52 4.70 0.22 -6.95
N PHE A 53 5.02 -0.29 -5.77
CA PHE A 53 5.33 0.52 -4.60
C PHE A 53 6.80 0.94 -4.52
N ASN A 54 7.65 0.51 -5.46
CA ASN A 54 9.03 0.98 -5.51
C ASN A 54 9.05 2.45 -5.93
N SER A 55 9.78 3.29 -5.18
CA SER A 55 9.61 4.76 -5.21
C SER A 55 10.65 5.50 -6.03
N ASP A 56 11.45 4.80 -6.85
CA ASP A 56 12.45 5.47 -7.68
C ASP A 56 11.73 6.45 -8.63
N GLY A 57 11.95 7.75 -8.41
CA GLY A 57 11.32 8.84 -9.17
C GLY A 57 9.96 9.32 -8.66
N LEU A 58 9.47 8.88 -7.49
CA LEU A 58 8.26 9.44 -6.87
C LEU A 58 8.61 10.50 -5.81
N PHE A 59 7.97 11.67 -5.90
CA PHE A 59 8.08 12.73 -4.89
C PHE A 59 6.94 12.59 -3.88
N LEU A 60 7.09 11.65 -2.93
CA LEU A 60 6.08 11.41 -1.90
C LEU A 60 6.27 12.36 -0.72
N ASN A 61 5.16 12.94 -0.24
CA ASN A 61 5.15 13.63 1.05
C ASN A 61 5.05 12.60 2.20
N TRP A 62 4.96 13.07 3.44
CA TRP A 62 4.85 12.18 4.62
C TRP A 62 3.64 11.24 4.56
N ASN A 63 2.48 11.71 4.11
CA ASN A 63 1.28 10.88 3.96
C ASN A 63 1.46 9.81 2.88
N GLY A 64 2.07 10.16 1.74
CA GLY A 64 2.42 9.22 0.68
C GLY A 64 3.43 8.17 1.13
N GLN A 65 4.45 8.56 1.90
CA GLN A 65 5.42 7.62 2.47
C GLN A 65 4.77 6.65 3.45
N ILE A 66 3.88 7.13 4.32
CA ILE A 66 3.16 6.27 5.27
C ILE A 66 2.23 5.31 4.53
N SER A 67 1.52 5.80 3.51
CA SER A 67 0.64 4.97 2.67
C SER A 67 1.44 3.89 1.93
N LYS A 68 2.62 4.23 1.40
CA LYS A 68 3.53 3.26 0.78
C LYS A 68 3.96 2.19 1.79
N GLN A 69 4.37 2.58 3.00
CA GLN A 69 4.77 1.62 4.04
C GLN A 69 3.61 0.74 4.49
N LEU A 70 2.41 1.29 4.62
CA LEU A 70 1.18 0.55 4.89
C LEU A 70 0.97 -0.57 3.87
N TRP A 71 1.00 -0.25 2.58
CA TRP A 71 0.75 -1.24 1.52
C TRP A 71 1.86 -2.28 1.40
N LEU A 72 3.12 -1.89 1.59
CA LEU A 72 4.25 -2.85 1.64
C LEU A 72 4.15 -3.79 2.85
N ALA A 73 3.68 -3.28 4.00
CA ALA A 73 3.48 -4.09 5.19
C ALA A 73 2.31 -5.07 5.01
N VAL A 74 1.19 -4.63 4.41
CA VAL A 74 0.11 -5.52 3.98
C VAL A 74 0.63 -6.59 3.03
N TRP A 75 1.42 -6.24 2.01
CA TRP A 75 2.01 -7.22 1.10
C TRP A 75 2.86 -8.26 1.84
N LYS A 76 3.69 -7.83 2.81
CA LYS A 76 4.51 -8.73 3.65
C LYS A 76 3.66 -9.70 4.47
N LEU A 77 2.49 -9.28 4.95
CA LEU A 77 1.57 -10.18 5.66
C LEU A 77 1.22 -11.40 4.82
N TYR A 78 1.01 -11.27 3.51
CA TYR A 78 0.66 -12.41 2.66
C TYR A 78 1.91 -13.13 2.14
N PHE A 79 2.83 -12.38 1.54
CA PHE A 79 3.85 -12.97 0.64
C PHE A 79 5.28 -12.87 1.15
N GLY A 80 5.51 -12.12 2.23
CA GLY A 80 6.85 -11.87 2.77
C GLY A 80 7.04 -12.46 4.18
N ASN A 81 7.87 -11.78 4.97
CA ASN A 81 7.96 -12.05 6.40
C ASN A 81 6.73 -11.46 7.12
N TYR A 82 5.87 -12.35 7.62
CA TYR A 82 4.61 -11.99 8.28
C TYR A 82 4.82 -11.10 9.51
N GLU A 83 5.72 -11.50 10.41
CA GLU A 83 5.96 -10.77 11.67
C GLU A 83 6.48 -9.37 11.40
N ASN A 84 7.39 -9.22 10.43
CA ASN A 84 7.87 -7.90 10.02
C ASN A 84 6.74 -7.04 9.42
N GLY A 85 5.86 -7.62 8.60
CA GLY A 85 4.69 -6.91 8.07
C GLY A 85 3.75 -6.44 9.18
N LYS A 86 3.44 -7.33 10.12
CA LYS A 86 2.57 -7.04 11.26
C LYS A 86 3.16 -5.96 12.18
N ALA A 87 4.45 -6.06 12.51
CA ALA A 87 5.15 -5.09 13.34
C ALA A 87 5.14 -3.69 12.71
N THR A 88 5.40 -3.57 11.40
CA THR A 88 5.32 -2.28 10.69
C THR A 88 3.90 -1.70 10.73
N LEU A 89 2.86 -2.51 10.58
CA LEU A 89 1.49 -2.00 10.67
C LEU A 89 1.13 -1.48 12.07
N ILE A 90 1.61 -2.15 13.12
CA ILE A 90 1.44 -1.68 14.52
C ILE A 90 2.09 -0.31 14.68
N GLN A 91 3.34 -0.15 14.22
CA GLN A 91 4.03 1.15 14.26
C GLN A 91 3.27 2.26 13.53
N ILE A 92 2.63 1.95 12.40
CA ILE A 92 1.82 2.92 11.64
C ILE A 92 0.55 3.30 12.42
N ILE A 93 -0.11 2.35 13.09
CA ILE A 93 -1.27 2.61 13.93
C ILE A 93 -0.88 3.47 15.14
N ASP A 94 0.22 3.13 15.80
CA ASP A 94 0.74 3.88 16.94
C ASP A 94 1.07 5.32 16.51
N PHE A 95 1.73 5.50 15.37
CA PHE A 95 1.97 6.83 14.80
C PHE A 95 0.66 7.57 14.49
N LYS A 96 -0.32 6.90 13.87
CA LYS A 96 -1.63 7.49 13.60
C LYS A 96 -2.33 7.97 14.87
N SER A 97 -2.21 7.22 15.97
CA SER A 97 -2.83 7.59 17.25
C SER A 97 -2.33 8.94 17.79
N MET A 98 -1.10 9.35 17.43
CA MET A 98 -0.54 10.65 17.78
C MET A 98 -1.11 11.79 16.92
N PHE A 99 -1.66 11.49 15.74
CA PHE A 99 -2.17 12.45 14.76
C PHE A 99 -3.52 11.99 14.15
N PRO A 100 -4.62 12.01 14.93
CA PRO A 100 -5.87 11.36 14.56
C PRO A 100 -6.58 11.94 13.33
N THR A 101 -6.30 13.19 12.94
CA THR A 101 -6.99 13.89 11.83
C THR A 101 -6.23 13.90 10.50
N SER A 102 -5.02 13.35 10.44
CA SER A 102 -4.11 13.57 9.29
C SER A 102 -4.17 12.51 8.18
N PHE A 103 -4.95 11.43 8.35
CA PHE A 103 -4.95 10.29 7.42
C PHE A 103 -6.31 10.07 6.76
N SER A 104 -6.31 10.04 5.42
CA SER A 104 -7.50 9.75 4.60
C SER A 104 -7.88 8.27 4.59
N LEU A 105 -6.92 7.36 4.79
CA LEU A 105 -7.16 5.91 4.80
C LEU A 105 -7.65 5.42 6.16
N ASN A 106 -8.63 4.50 6.14
CA ASN A 106 -9.07 3.79 7.35
C ASN A 106 -8.07 2.67 7.73
N ILE A 107 -6.91 3.09 8.22
CA ILE A 107 -5.76 2.24 8.56
C ILE A 107 -6.15 1.13 9.55
N ASP A 108 -6.99 1.43 10.55
CA ASP A 108 -7.39 0.47 11.57
C ASP A 108 -8.21 -0.69 10.98
N ALA A 109 -9.16 -0.36 10.08
CA ALA A 109 -9.94 -1.36 9.37
C ALA A 109 -9.06 -2.21 8.45
N ILE A 110 -8.15 -1.57 7.71
CA ILE A 110 -7.19 -2.28 6.83
C ILE A 110 -6.35 -3.26 7.66
N PHE A 111 -5.78 -2.81 8.78
CA PHE A 111 -4.99 -3.66 9.66
C PHE A 111 -5.79 -4.87 10.17
N LYS A 112 -6.95 -4.62 10.77
CA LYS A 112 -7.80 -5.68 11.34
C LYS A 112 -8.16 -6.74 10.30
N ILE A 113 -8.63 -6.30 9.13
CA ILE A 113 -9.05 -7.20 8.05
C ILE A 113 -7.85 -7.98 7.50
N ARG A 114 -6.75 -7.30 7.17
CA ARG A 114 -5.61 -7.93 6.49
C ARG A 114 -4.80 -8.85 7.39
N VAL A 115 -4.70 -8.56 8.69
CA VAL A 115 -4.08 -9.49 9.64
C VAL A 115 -4.87 -10.80 9.75
N ALA A 116 -6.20 -10.73 9.79
CA ALA A 116 -7.03 -11.94 9.81
C ALA A 116 -6.93 -12.72 8.49
N ASP A 117 -7.22 -12.05 7.36
CA ASP A 117 -7.28 -12.67 6.03
C ASP A 117 -5.92 -13.26 5.58
N SER A 118 -4.80 -12.62 5.93
CA SER A 118 -3.47 -13.16 5.62
C SER A 118 -3.11 -14.43 6.39
N LYS A 119 -3.65 -14.64 7.60
CA LYS A 119 -3.47 -15.91 8.33
C LYS A 119 -4.18 -17.04 7.60
N ASP A 120 -5.40 -16.80 7.15
CA ASP A 120 -6.19 -17.78 6.39
C ASP A 120 -5.47 -18.18 5.10
N TYR A 121 -4.97 -17.18 4.34
CA TYR A 121 -4.12 -17.42 3.17
C TYR A 121 -2.91 -18.32 3.49
N ARG A 122 -2.16 -18.02 4.55
CA ARG A 122 -0.95 -18.79 4.91
C ARG A 122 -1.27 -20.20 5.38
N LEU A 123 -2.39 -20.40 6.05
CA LEU A 123 -2.85 -21.74 6.43
C LEU A 123 -3.21 -22.56 5.20
N LEU A 124 -3.84 -21.95 4.19
CA LEU A 124 -4.11 -22.61 2.91
C LEU A 124 -2.82 -23.00 2.19
N GLN A 125 -1.81 -22.12 2.17
CA GLN A 125 -0.51 -22.41 1.54
C GLN A 125 0.27 -23.54 2.21
N LYS A 126 0.10 -23.75 3.53
CA LYS A 126 0.75 -24.86 4.26
C LYS A 126 0.13 -26.23 3.99
N LYS A 127 -1.08 -26.26 3.42
CA LYS A 127 -1.81 -27.50 3.10
C LYS A 127 -1.57 -27.98 1.67
N GLN A 128 -0.92 -27.16 0.85
CA GLN A 128 -0.47 -27.49 -0.51
C GLN A 128 0.95 -28.01 -0.45
#